data_AF-A0A0R0LT20-F1
#
_entry.id   AF-A0A0R0LT20-F1
#
_cell.length_a   1.000
_cell.length_b   1.000
_cell.length_c   1.000
_cell.angle_alpha   90.00
_cell.angle_beta   90.00
_cell.angle_gamma   90.00
#
_symmetry.space_group_name_H-M   'P 1'
#
loop_
_entity.id
_entity.type
_entity.pdbx_description
1 polymer ?
#
loop_
_entity_poly.entity_id
_entity_poly.type
_entity_poly.pdbx_seq_one_letter_code
_entity_poly.pdbx_strand_id
1 'polypeptide(L)'
;MPKKTYGKQTGRAITHELPAPAGGVRLETFVPWTLVKRGFKKQVITPLDAPQEFLSEATRERAARAAAQDSALMRALGLAHHWQRLLDEQRVKSVADIAEAEGIDVTQVRRVIRLTLLAPEVIERLVGAPNIVLEQVMRRPWPNGWSGQMRVLAPPT
;
A
#
# COMPACT_ATOMS: atom_id res chain seq x y z
N MET A 1 0.38 29.69 -13.27
CA MET A 1 1.46 28.68 -13.29
C MET A 1 1.22 27.64 -12.20
N PRO A 2 1.30 26.32 -12.48
CA PRO A 2 0.96 25.32 -11.47
C PRO A 2 2.11 25.14 -10.47
N LYS A 3 1.90 25.57 -9.21
CA LYS A 3 2.79 25.42 -8.04
C LYS A 3 2.95 23.94 -7.56
N LYS A 4 3.04 22.97 -8.48
CA LYS A 4 2.87 21.53 -8.18
C LYS A 4 4.15 20.68 -8.32
N THR A 5 5.27 21.33 -8.56
CA THR A 5 6.57 20.68 -8.75
C THR A 5 7.61 21.36 -7.87
N TYR A 6 8.61 20.61 -7.41
CA TYR A 6 9.80 21.18 -6.77
C TYR A 6 11.06 20.70 -7.49
N GLY A 7 12.10 21.54 -7.48
CA GLY A 7 13.41 21.14 -7.97
C GLY A 7 14.12 20.27 -6.94
N LYS A 8 14.60 19.10 -7.37
CA LYS A 8 15.47 18.24 -6.57
C LYS A 8 16.87 18.28 -7.18
N GLN A 9 17.86 18.70 -6.40
CA GLN A 9 19.26 18.65 -6.81
C GLN A 9 19.69 17.19 -6.98
N THR A 10 20.28 16.86 -8.14
CA THR A 10 20.67 15.49 -8.52
C THR A 10 22.15 15.22 -8.33
N GLY A 11 22.95 16.26 -8.03
CA GLY A 11 24.38 16.12 -7.80
C GLY A 11 25.00 17.37 -7.17
N ARG A 12 26.31 17.31 -6.90
CA ARG A 12 27.05 18.44 -6.31
C ARG A 12 27.14 19.60 -7.31
N ALA A 13 26.93 20.82 -6.82
CA ALA A 13 27.15 22.02 -7.61
C ALA A 13 28.64 22.19 -7.91
N ILE A 14 28.97 22.58 -9.14
CA ILE A 14 30.34 22.77 -9.62
C ILE A 14 30.51 24.24 -9.99
N THR A 15 31.50 24.90 -9.39
CA THR A 15 31.82 26.30 -9.69
C THR A 15 33.08 26.36 -10.54
N HIS A 16 33.00 27.05 -11.67
CA HIS A 16 34.10 27.32 -12.58
C HIS A 16 34.48 28.79 -12.50
N GLU A 17 35.79 29.04 -12.43
CA GLU A 17 36.35 30.39 -12.55
C GLU A 17 36.71 30.63 -14.01
N LEU A 18 36.10 31.65 -14.60
CA LEU A 18 36.35 32.07 -15.97
C LEU A 18 37.13 33.39 -15.96
N PRO A 19 38.26 33.47 -16.67
CA PRO A 19 39.02 34.71 -16.77
C PRO A 19 38.20 35.75 -17.54
N ALA A 20 38.01 36.94 -16.94
CA ALA A 20 37.37 38.05 -17.61
C ALA A 20 38.41 38.88 -18.41
N PRO A 21 38.02 39.48 -19.55
CA PRO A 21 38.95 40.23 -20.42
C PRO A 21 39.69 41.38 -19.75
N ALA A 22 39.18 41.90 -18.63
CA ALA A 22 39.73 43.03 -17.89
C ALA A 22 40.49 42.62 -16.61
N GLY A 23 40.97 41.37 -16.52
CA GLY A 23 41.76 40.90 -15.37
C GLY A 23 40.95 40.56 -14.11
N GLY A 24 39.62 40.52 -14.22
CA GLY A 24 38.73 40.03 -13.16
C GLY A 24 38.45 38.52 -13.28
N VAL A 25 37.90 37.94 -12.22
CA VAL A 25 37.41 36.55 -12.23
C VAL A 25 35.88 36.56 -12.31
N ARG A 26 35.31 35.79 -13.25
CA ARG A 26 33.87 35.52 -13.31
C ARG A 26 33.62 34.11 -12.78
N LEU A 27 32.76 33.97 -11.77
CA LEU A 27 32.36 32.67 -11.23
C LEU A 27 31.07 32.20 -11.92
N GLU A 28 31.08 31.01 -12.50
CA GLU A 28 29.90 30.33 -13.03
C GLU A 28 29.65 29.05 -12.22
N THR A 29 28.46 28.90 -11.63
CA THR A 29 28.12 27.69 -10.86
C THR A 29 27.06 26.87 -11.57
N PHE A 30 27.42 25.67 -12.01
CA PHE A 30 26.50 24.67 -12.52
C PHE A 30 25.87 23.87 -11.37
N VAL A 31 24.54 23.86 -11.29
CA VAL A 31 23.79 23.09 -10.29
C VAL A 31 22.97 22.02 -11.00
N PRO A 32 23.32 20.72 -10.94
CA PRO A 32 22.52 19.67 -11.54
C PRO A 32 21.24 19.46 -10.74
N TRP A 33 20.09 19.68 -11.35
CA TRP A 33 18.79 19.51 -10.71
C TRP A 33 17.74 18.94 -11.68
N THR A 34 16.68 18.35 -11.13
CA THR A 34 15.54 17.82 -11.88
C THR A 34 14.21 18.25 -11.28
N LEU A 35 13.17 18.32 -12.10
CA LEU A 35 11.82 18.71 -11.68
C LEU A 35 11.04 17.46 -11.23
N VAL A 36 10.73 17.36 -9.93
CA VAL A 36 10.00 16.21 -9.38
C VAL A 36 8.54 16.60 -9.10
N LYS A 37 7.60 15.72 -9.49
CA LYS A 37 6.18 15.85 -9.15
C LYS A 37 6.00 15.58 -7.65
N ARG A 38 5.34 16.48 -6.92
CA ARG A 38 4.89 16.18 -5.56
C ARG A 38 3.75 15.16 -5.62
N GLY A 39 3.82 14.12 -4.79
CA GLY A 39 2.64 13.34 -4.44
C GLY A 39 1.64 14.26 -3.74
N PHE A 40 0.37 14.19 -4.13
CA PHE A 40 -0.70 14.93 -3.46
C PHE A 40 -1.78 13.95 -3.02
N LYS A 41 -2.33 14.17 -1.83
CA LYS A 41 -3.57 13.52 -1.40
C LYS A 41 -4.69 14.53 -1.59
N LYS A 42 -5.58 14.28 -2.55
CA LYS A 42 -6.78 15.13 -2.73
C LYS A 42 -7.69 14.91 -1.52
N GLN A 43 -7.91 15.95 -0.72
CA GLN A 43 -8.88 15.94 0.37
C GLN A 43 -10.00 16.93 0.04
N VAL A 44 -11.23 16.44 0.00
CA VAL A 44 -12.42 17.29 -0.07
C VAL A 44 -12.77 17.66 1.37
N ILE A 45 -12.64 18.94 1.71
CA ILE A 45 -13.02 19.50 3.01
C ILE A 45 -14.37 20.16 2.81
N THR A 46 -15.37 19.67 3.54
CA THR A 46 -16.71 20.28 3.56
C THR A 46 -16.67 21.54 4.43
N PRO A 47 -17.22 22.69 3.98
CA PRO A 47 -17.33 23.90 4.81
C PRO A 47 -18.10 23.65 6.11
N LEU A 48 -17.77 24.40 7.18
CA LEU A 48 -18.40 24.22 8.50
C LEU A 48 -19.92 24.47 8.47
N ASP A 49 -20.39 25.40 7.64
CA ASP A 49 -21.80 25.78 7.52
C ASP A 49 -22.56 24.99 6.43
N ALA A 50 -21.99 23.87 5.96
CA ALA A 50 -22.64 23.07 4.94
C ALA A 50 -23.94 22.44 5.47
N PRO A 51 -25.02 22.42 4.66
CA PRO A 51 -26.24 21.70 5.01
C PRO A 51 -25.94 20.24 5.39
N GLN A 52 -26.61 19.72 6.44
CA GLN A 52 -26.37 18.36 6.95
C GLN A 52 -26.53 17.27 5.88
N GLU A 53 -27.42 17.49 4.92
CA GLU A 53 -27.64 16.57 3.79
C GLU A 53 -26.35 16.34 2.98
N PHE A 54 -25.58 17.41 2.72
CA PHE A 54 -24.31 17.32 1.99
C PHE A 54 -23.22 16.57 2.77
N LEU A 55 -23.21 16.70 4.10
CA LEU A 55 -22.32 15.90 4.96
C LEU A 55 -22.67 14.41 4.92
N SER A 56 -23.96 14.09 4.93
CA SER A 56 -24.44 12.70 4.86
C SER A 56 -24.12 12.05 3.52
N GLU A 57 -24.29 12.78 2.41
CA GLU A 57 -23.99 12.32 1.05
C GLU A 57 -22.47 12.14 0.85
N ALA A 58 -21.66 13.10 1.29
CA ALA A 58 -20.21 12.99 1.23
C ALA A 58 -19.67 11.82 2.07
N THR A 59 -20.31 11.51 3.20
CA THR A 59 -19.97 10.36 4.05
C THR A 59 -20.32 9.05 3.36
N ARG A 60 -21.52 8.94 2.76
CA ARG A 60 -21.93 7.77 1.96
C ARG A 60 -21.02 7.55 0.77
N GLU A 61 -20.67 8.60 0.04
CA GLU A 61 -19.76 8.51 -1.11
C GLU A 61 -18.36 8.07 -0.70
N ARG A 62 -17.85 8.57 0.44
CA ARG A 62 -16.56 8.14 0.99
C ARG A 62 -16.58 6.67 1.41
N ALA A 63 -17.67 6.22 2.04
CA ALA A 63 -17.85 4.82 2.41
C ALA A 63 -17.94 3.92 1.17
N ALA A 64 -18.68 4.32 0.14
CA ALA A 64 -18.79 3.60 -1.12
C ALA A 64 -17.45 3.49 -1.85
N ARG A 65 -16.67 4.58 -1.92
CA ARG A 65 -15.31 4.54 -2.51
C ARG A 65 -14.34 3.68 -1.71
N ALA A 66 -14.46 3.67 -0.38
CA ALA A 66 -13.64 2.80 0.47
C ALA A 66 -14.00 1.33 0.28
N ALA A 67 -15.29 1.01 0.16
CA ALA A 67 -15.77 -0.34 -0.13
C ALA A 67 -15.39 -0.80 -1.55
N ALA A 68 -15.30 0.12 -2.51
CA ALA A 68 -14.90 -0.18 -3.89
C ALA A 68 -13.38 -0.38 -4.07
N GLN A 69 -12.56 -0.04 -3.07
CA GLN A 69 -11.12 -0.32 -3.12
C GLN A 69 -10.84 -1.69 -2.53
N ASP A 70 -10.06 -2.51 -3.24
CA ASP A 70 -9.60 -3.78 -2.71
C ASP A 70 -8.82 -3.56 -1.41
N SER A 71 -9.40 -4.04 -0.31
CA SER A 71 -8.75 -3.97 0.99
C SER A 71 -7.41 -4.72 0.95
N ALA A 72 -6.47 -4.33 1.80
CA ALA A 72 -5.20 -5.06 1.92
C ALA A 72 -5.43 -6.55 2.22
N LEU A 73 -6.48 -6.86 2.99
CA LEU A 73 -6.90 -8.23 3.27
C LEU A 73 -7.36 -8.97 2.00
N MET A 74 -8.20 -8.35 1.18
CA MET A 74 -8.68 -8.95 -0.07
C MET A 74 -7.53 -9.25 -1.02
N ARG A 75 -6.59 -8.30 -1.18
CA ARG A 75 -5.38 -8.50 -2.00
C ARG A 75 -4.51 -9.64 -1.47
N ALA A 76 -4.30 -9.71 -0.15
CA ALA A 76 -3.51 -10.77 0.46
C ALA A 76 -4.14 -12.17 0.30
N LEU A 77 -5.47 -12.27 0.41
CA LEU A 77 -6.20 -13.52 0.15
C LEU A 77 -6.03 -13.95 -1.32
N GLY A 78 -6.17 -13.02 -2.26
CA GLY A 78 -5.93 -13.28 -3.68
C GLY A 78 -4.51 -13.79 -3.94
N LEU A 79 -3.49 -13.13 -3.37
CA LEU A 79 -2.10 -13.58 -3.48
C LEU A 79 -1.88 -14.95 -2.86
N ALA A 80 -2.46 -15.22 -1.69
CA ALA A 80 -2.33 -16.51 -1.01
C ALA A 80 -2.80 -17.67 -1.89
N HIS A 81 -4.00 -17.54 -2.48
CA HIS A 81 -4.54 -18.57 -3.37
C HIS A 81 -3.80 -18.64 -4.71
N HIS A 82 -3.36 -17.50 -5.25
CA HIS A 82 -2.57 -17.48 -6.48
C HIS A 82 -1.23 -18.22 -6.30
N TRP A 83 -0.48 -17.89 -5.25
CA TRP A 83 0.80 -18.53 -4.94
C TRP A 83 0.65 -20.01 -4.60
N GLN A 84 -0.40 -20.37 -3.83
CA GLN A 84 -0.72 -21.78 -3.57
C GLN A 84 -0.95 -22.54 -4.88
N ARG A 85 -1.74 -21.97 -5.79
CA ARG A 85 -1.97 -22.55 -7.12
C ARG A 85 -0.69 -22.69 -7.94
N LEU A 86 0.21 -21.70 -7.93
CA LEU A 86 1.49 -21.81 -8.63
C LEU A 86 2.35 -22.97 -8.10
N LEU A 87 2.33 -23.22 -6.79
CA LEU A 87 3.02 -24.35 -6.17
C LEU A 87 2.36 -25.68 -6.54
N ASP A 88 1.03 -25.76 -6.45
CA ASP A 88 0.26 -26.98 -6.76
C ASP A 88 0.40 -27.37 -8.23
N GLU A 89 0.42 -26.39 -9.15
CA GLU A 89 0.65 -26.57 -10.58
C GLU A 89 2.14 -26.76 -10.94
N GLN A 90 3.04 -26.76 -9.95
CA GLN A 90 4.51 -26.85 -10.14
C GLN A 90 5.10 -25.79 -11.09
N ARG A 91 4.43 -24.64 -11.22
CA ARG A 91 4.90 -23.50 -12.03
C ARG A 91 6.07 -22.76 -11.37
N VAL A 92 6.19 -22.91 -10.05
CA VAL A 92 7.31 -22.45 -9.23
C VAL A 92 7.79 -23.63 -8.38
N LYS A 93 9.09 -23.73 -8.10
CA LYS A 93 9.66 -24.92 -7.43
C LYS A 93 9.52 -24.83 -5.91
N SER A 94 9.50 -23.62 -5.37
CA SER A 94 9.47 -23.41 -3.93
C SER A 94 8.88 -22.06 -3.54
N VAL A 95 8.58 -21.93 -2.25
CA VAL A 95 8.18 -20.64 -1.64
C VAL A 95 9.32 -19.60 -1.73
N ALA A 96 10.58 -20.04 -1.79
CA ALA A 96 11.71 -19.12 -1.96
C ALA A 96 11.73 -18.49 -3.36
N ASP A 97 11.37 -19.24 -4.40
CA ASP A 97 11.26 -18.74 -5.77
C ASP A 97 10.19 -17.63 -5.86
N ILE A 98 9.07 -17.80 -5.15
CA ILE A 98 8.01 -16.78 -5.07
C ILE A 98 8.53 -15.53 -4.37
N ALA A 99 9.27 -15.70 -3.27
CA ALA A 99 9.86 -14.60 -2.51
C ALA A 99 10.85 -13.78 -3.36
N GLU A 100 11.70 -14.46 -4.14
CA GLU A 100 12.63 -13.85 -5.07
C GLU A 100 11.89 -13.09 -6.18
N ALA A 101 10.88 -13.70 -6.79
CA ALA A 101 10.10 -13.08 -7.87
C ALA A 101 9.33 -11.83 -7.41
N GLU A 102 8.80 -11.84 -6.18
CA GLU A 102 8.03 -10.74 -5.60
C GLU A 102 8.93 -9.71 -4.88
N GLY A 103 10.22 -10.01 -4.68
CA GLY A 103 11.16 -9.15 -3.96
C GLY A 103 10.82 -8.95 -2.48
N ILE A 104 10.23 -9.97 -1.84
CA ILE A 104 9.83 -9.95 -0.42
C ILE A 104 10.49 -11.07 0.36
N ASP A 105 10.48 -10.98 1.69
CA ASP A 105 11.04 -12.02 2.55
C ASP A 105 10.21 -13.32 2.49
N VAL A 106 10.90 -14.47 2.49
CA VAL A 106 10.27 -15.80 2.44
C VAL A 106 9.28 -16.00 3.60
N THR A 107 9.54 -15.42 4.77
CA THR A 107 8.63 -15.47 5.91
C THR A 107 7.31 -14.76 5.60
N GLN A 108 7.33 -13.64 4.86
CA GLN A 108 6.10 -12.95 4.47
C GLN A 108 5.28 -13.78 3.49
N VAL A 109 5.92 -14.41 2.50
CA VAL A 109 5.23 -15.34 1.58
C VAL A 109 4.55 -16.45 2.37
N ARG A 110 5.26 -17.09 3.30
CA ARG A 110 4.70 -18.14 4.16
C ARG A 110 3.53 -17.65 5.00
N ARG A 111 3.62 -16.44 5.57
CA ARG A 111 2.53 -15.87 6.37
C ARG A 111 1.28 -15.59 5.53
N VAL A 112 1.44 -15.13 4.30
CA VAL A 112 0.33 -14.88 3.38
C VAL A 112 -0.28 -16.20 2.89
N ILE A 113 0.54 -17.18 2.46
CA ILE A 113 0.03 -18.51 2.03
C ILE A 113 -0.80 -19.17 3.12
N ARG A 114 -0.47 -19.01 4.40
CA ARG A 114 -1.27 -19.55 5.52
C ARG A 114 -2.72 -19.04 5.55
N LEU A 115 -3.04 -17.93 4.87
CA LEU A 115 -4.43 -17.47 4.74
C LEU A 115 -5.30 -18.46 3.98
N THR A 116 -4.73 -19.32 3.12
CA THR A 116 -5.46 -20.40 2.44
C THR A 116 -6.00 -21.46 3.39
N LEU A 117 -5.50 -21.52 4.64
CA LEU A 117 -5.96 -22.47 5.66
C LEU A 117 -7.21 -21.98 6.41
N LEU A 118 -7.64 -20.74 6.16
CA LEU A 118 -8.85 -20.19 6.75
C LEU A 118 -10.09 -20.87 6.16
N ALA A 119 -11.07 -21.15 7.02
CA ALA A 119 -12.37 -21.64 6.59
C ALA A 119 -13.05 -20.60 5.67
N PRO A 120 -13.76 -21.02 4.61
CA PRO A 120 -14.48 -20.10 3.73
C PRO A 120 -15.41 -19.13 4.49
N GLU A 121 -16.13 -19.63 5.49
CA GLU A 121 -17.05 -18.82 6.30
C GLU A 121 -16.32 -17.78 7.15
N VAL A 122 -15.07 -18.07 7.55
CA VAL A 122 -14.22 -17.11 8.25
C VAL A 122 -13.76 -16.02 7.30
N ILE A 123 -13.37 -16.38 6.07
CA ILE A 123 -12.98 -15.41 5.04
C ILE A 123 -14.14 -14.46 4.74
N GLU A 124 -15.35 -14.97 4.52
CA GLU A 124 -16.54 -14.17 4.25
C GLU A 124 -16.81 -13.15 5.37
N ARG A 125 -16.74 -13.58 6.65
CA ARG A 125 -16.93 -12.68 7.79
C ARG A 125 -15.82 -11.65 7.92
N LEU A 126 -14.57 -12.01 7.65
CA LEU A 126 -13.44 -11.10 7.72
C LEU A 126 -13.53 -10.01 6.64
N VAL A 127 -13.90 -10.37 5.41
CA VAL A 127 -14.04 -9.43 4.30
C VAL A 127 -15.28 -8.55 4.45
N GLY A 128 -16.36 -9.07 5.03
CA GLY A 128 -17.59 -8.30 5.32
C GLY A 128 -17.48 -7.32 6.48
N ALA A 129 -16.43 -7.41 7.31
CA ALA A 129 -16.24 -6.57 8.48
C ALA A 129 -15.37 -5.33 8.16
N PRO A 130 -15.92 -4.10 8.18
CA PRO A 130 -15.22 -2.89 7.72
C PRO A 130 -14.05 -2.46 8.63
N ASN A 131 -13.98 -2.97 9.86
CA ASN A 131 -12.98 -2.62 10.86
C ASN A 131 -11.81 -3.61 10.97
N ILE A 132 -11.85 -4.71 10.23
CA ILE A 132 -10.80 -5.73 10.29
C ILE A 132 -9.71 -5.41 9.26
N VAL A 133 -8.47 -5.28 9.75
CA VAL A 133 -7.30 -5.04 8.91
C VAL A 133 -6.44 -6.30 8.79
N LEU A 134 -5.72 -6.45 7.67
CA LEU A 134 -4.85 -7.59 7.38
C LEU A 134 -3.90 -7.93 8.55
N GLU A 135 -3.24 -6.93 9.13
CA GLU A 135 -2.30 -7.13 10.24
C GLU A 135 -2.93 -7.79 11.47
N GLN A 136 -4.20 -7.47 11.78
CA GLN A 136 -4.92 -8.12 12.88
C GLN A 136 -5.17 -9.60 12.58
N VAL A 137 -5.55 -9.92 11.34
CA VAL A 137 -5.75 -11.30 10.88
C VAL A 137 -4.45 -12.09 10.94
N MET A 138 -3.33 -11.49 10.50
CA MET A 138 -2.02 -12.16 10.46
C MET A 138 -1.36 -12.34 11.82
N ARG A 139 -1.72 -11.54 12.83
CA ARG A 139 -1.22 -11.67 14.22
C ARG A 139 -2.03 -12.64 15.06
N ARG A 140 -3.27 -12.92 14.66
CA ARG A 140 -4.16 -13.82 15.38
C ARG A 140 -3.69 -15.28 15.23
N PRO A 141 -3.58 -16.04 16.34
CA PRO A 141 -3.32 -17.46 16.26
C PRO A 141 -4.61 -18.17 15.79
N TRP A 142 -4.58 -18.71 14.57
CA TRP A 142 -5.69 -19.47 14.01
C TRP A 142 -5.56 -20.95 14.36
N PRO A 143 -6.59 -21.58 14.95
CA PRO A 143 -6.63 -23.02 15.10
C PRO A 143 -6.59 -23.72 13.74
N ASN A 144 -5.98 -24.89 13.66
CA ASN A 144 -5.92 -25.68 12.42
C ASN A 144 -7.32 -26.20 12.01
N GLY A 145 -8.22 -26.43 12.97
CA GLY A 145 -9.58 -26.88 12.70
C GLY A 145 -10.56 -25.73 12.46
N TRP A 146 -11.35 -25.81 11.39
CA TRP A 146 -12.31 -24.76 10.97
C TRP A 146 -13.33 -24.40 12.06
N SER A 147 -13.89 -25.38 12.78
CA SER A 147 -14.80 -25.12 13.90
C SER A 147 -14.15 -24.27 15.01
N GLY A 148 -12.84 -24.46 15.23
CA GLY A 148 -12.05 -23.65 16.15
C GLY A 148 -11.86 -22.23 15.64
N GLN A 149 -11.58 -22.06 14.34
CA GLN A 149 -11.43 -20.74 13.71
C GLN A 149 -12.71 -19.90 13.84
N MET A 150 -13.87 -20.51 13.62
CA MET A 150 -15.16 -19.82 13.79
C MET A 150 -15.38 -19.32 15.21
N ARG A 151 -14.99 -20.10 16.22
CA ARG A 151 -15.11 -19.71 17.64
C ARG A 151 -14.20 -18.54 18.00
N VAL A 152 -13.02 -18.45 17.41
CA VAL A 152 -12.10 -17.31 17.60
C VAL A 152 -12.66 -16.02 17.03
N LEU A 153 -13.53 -16.11 16.01
CA LEU A 153 -14.19 -14.96 15.41
C LEU A 153 -15.53 -14.59 16.08
N ALA A 154 -16.06 -15.44 16.94
CA ALA A 154 -17.30 -15.15 17.67
C ALA A 154 -17.06 -13.99 18.67
N PRO A 155 -18.01 -13.05 18.81
CA PRO A 155 -17.93 -12.06 19.88
C PRO A 155 -17.90 -12.78 21.25
N PRO A 156 -17.18 -12.25 22.26
CA PRO A 156 -17.25 -12.80 23.60
C PRO A 156 -18.71 -12.74 24.07
N THR A 157 -19.19 -13.88 24.60
CA THR A 157 -20.52 -14.00 25.22
C THR A 157 -20.55 -13.26 26.54
#